data_AF-A0AAV6LNK7-F1
#
_entry.id   AF-A0AAV6LNK7-F1
#
_cell.length_a   1.000
_cell.length_b   1.000
_cell.length_c   1.000
_cell.angle_alpha   90.00
_cell.angle_beta   90.00
_cell.angle_gamma   90.00
#
_symmetry.space_group_name_H-M   'P 1'
#
loop_
_entity.id
_entity.type
_entity.pdbx_description
1 polymer ?
#
loop_
_entity_poly.entity_id
_entity_poly.type
_entity_poly.pdbx_seq_one_letter_code
_entity_poly.pdbx_strand_id
1 'polypeptide(L)'
;MLLGQIKGNIPLVVLRPTIVTSTYKEPFPGWVEGIRTIDSLAVGYGKGRLTCFLGDPESIIDLVGSSLTNPLRYSWIQDYGQRYFTKHPWVGKDGKAVIVGKVTVLSSMASFRRYMVIRYLLPLKGLQVANTVFCQFFQGTYSEFRRKINFVFRLVELYQPYLFFKGVYDDINTEKLRMAAKEGNVETDVFYFDPKTINWEDYFMNTHLSGVVKYVFR
;
A
#
# COMPACT_ATOMS: atom_id res chain seq x y z
N MET A 1 25.91 0.59 -17.97
CA MET A 1 25.46 0.07 -16.65
C MET A 1 26.43 -1.01 -16.22
N LEU A 2 27.09 -0.87 -15.07
CA LEU A 2 28.21 -1.72 -14.63
C LEU A 2 27.91 -3.23 -14.72
N LEU A 3 26.72 -3.65 -14.25
CA LEU A 3 26.29 -5.05 -14.32
C LEU A 3 26.18 -5.60 -15.75
N GLY A 4 25.80 -4.77 -16.72
CA GLY A 4 25.76 -5.19 -18.14
C GLY A 4 27.14 -5.39 -18.75
N GLN A 5 28.16 -4.74 -18.20
CA GLN A 5 29.56 -4.88 -18.63
C GLN A 5 30.25 -6.05 -17.92
N ILE A 6 29.88 -6.36 -16.67
CA ILE A 6 30.51 -7.41 -15.87
C ILE A 6 29.83 -8.79 -16.05
N LYS A 7 28.60 -8.86 -16.58
CA LYS A 7 27.83 -10.12 -16.66
C LYS A 7 28.52 -11.27 -17.41
N GLY A 8 29.51 -10.97 -18.26
CA GLY A 8 30.11 -11.96 -19.16
C GLY A 8 29.05 -12.74 -19.93
N ASN A 9 29.09 -14.07 -19.83
CA ASN A 9 28.17 -14.98 -20.52
C ASN A 9 26.86 -15.24 -19.75
N ILE A 10 26.65 -14.62 -18.59
CA ILE A 10 25.43 -14.79 -17.81
C ILE A 10 24.29 -13.98 -18.45
N PRO A 11 23.10 -14.57 -18.70
CA PRO A 11 21.90 -13.82 -19.06
C PRO A 11 21.52 -12.84 -17.93
N LEU A 12 21.35 -11.55 -18.26
CA LEU A 12 21.01 -10.52 -17.27
C LEU A 12 19.69 -9.85 -17.64
N VAL A 13 18.75 -9.86 -16.70
CA VAL A 13 17.50 -9.08 -16.77
C VAL A 13 17.46 -8.13 -15.58
N VAL A 14 17.20 -6.84 -15.83
CA VAL A 14 17.02 -5.84 -14.77
C VAL A 14 15.55 -5.50 -14.66
N LEU A 15 14.93 -5.91 -13.56
CA LEU A 15 13.57 -5.55 -13.19
C LEU A 15 13.59 -4.32 -12.27
N ARG A 16 12.73 -3.34 -12.56
CA ARG A 16 12.57 -2.13 -11.75
C ARG A 16 11.12 -2.00 -11.29
N PRO A 17 10.70 -2.76 -10.26
CA PRO A 17 9.38 -2.58 -9.70
C PRO A 17 9.22 -1.17 -9.13
N THR A 18 8.06 -0.57 -9.36
CA THR A 18 7.74 0.79 -8.86
C THR A 18 7.40 0.80 -7.38
N ILE A 19 6.91 -0.34 -6.86
CA ILE A 19 6.52 -0.52 -5.46
C ILE A 19 6.95 -1.93 -5.03
N VAL A 20 7.55 -2.04 -3.84
CA VAL A 20 7.98 -3.30 -3.24
C VAL A 20 7.36 -3.39 -1.86
N THR A 21 6.71 -4.53 -1.58
CA THR A 21 6.13 -4.87 -0.27
C THR A 21 7.11 -5.75 0.51
N SER A 22 6.68 -6.30 1.65
CA SER A 22 7.55 -7.16 2.46
C SER A 22 7.92 -8.46 1.76
N THR A 23 9.01 -9.07 2.19
CA THR A 23 9.42 -10.41 1.74
C THR A 23 8.38 -11.47 2.07
N TYR A 24 8.11 -12.37 1.13
CA TYR A 24 7.24 -13.53 1.38
C TYR A 24 7.96 -14.65 2.13
N LYS A 25 9.19 -15.00 1.69
CA LYS A 25 9.99 -16.11 2.26
C LYS A 25 11.42 -15.67 2.56
N GLU A 26 12.22 -15.45 1.51
CA GLU A 26 13.64 -15.12 1.62
C GLU A 26 13.89 -13.60 1.67
N PRO A 27 14.96 -13.13 2.34
CA PRO A 27 15.86 -13.90 3.22
C PRO A 27 15.21 -14.28 4.56
N PHE A 28 14.13 -13.61 4.96
CA PHE A 28 13.24 -14.03 6.05
C PHE A 28 11.88 -13.36 5.87
N PRO A 29 10.76 -13.97 6.28
CA PRO A 29 9.42 -13.45 6.01
C PRO A 29 9.14 -12.11 6.69
N GLY A 30 8.43 -11.23 6.00
CA GLY A 30 7.92 -9.98 6.56
C GLY A 30 8.97 -8.88 6.70
N TRP A 31 10.17 -9.06 6.16
CA TRP A 31 11.17 -7.99 6.13
C TRP A 31 10.68 -6.83 5.27
N VAL A 32 10.78 -5.62 5.80
CA VAL A 32 10.41 -4.38 5.12
C VAL A 32 11.51 -3.36 5.30
N GLU A 33 11.91 -2.71 4.21
CA GLU A 33 12.89 -1.63 4.25
C GLU A 33 12.18 -0.26 4.28
N GLY A 34 11.98 0.24 5.50
CA GLY A 34 11.38 1.55 5.76
C GLY A 34 9.86 1.58 5.53
N ILE A 35 9.31 2.79 5.38
CA ILE A 35 7.90 3.00 5.07
C ILE A 35 7.77 3.18 3.56
N ARG A 36 7.16 2.22 2.86
CA ARG A 36 6.83 2.35 1.43
C ARG A 36 5.32 2.27 1.23
N THR A 37 4.78 3.00 0.26
CA THR A 37 3.36 3.06 -0.16
C THR A 37 2.34 2.38 0.78
N ILE A 38 2.16 1.06 0.69
CA ILE A 38 1.15 0.32 1.46
C ILE A 38 1.45 0.26 2.97
N ASP A 39 2.72 0.24 3.36
CA ASP A 39 3.15 0.29 4.76
C ASP A 39 2.72 1.60 5.41
N SER A 40 2.73 2.71 4.66
CA SER A 40 2.28 4.00 5.18
C SER A 40 0.79 4.00 5.53
N LEU A 41 0.00 3.26 4.75
CA LEU A 41 -1.43 3.06 4.98
C LEU A 41 -1.66 2.15 6.19
N ALA A 42 -0.91 1.05 6.30
CA ALA A 42 -0.97 0.15 7.45
C ALA A 42 -0.56 0.87 8.75
N VAL A 43 0.51 1.67 8.73
CA VAL A 43 0.94 2.49 9.87
C VAL A 43 -0.11 3.53 10.23
N GLY A 44 -0.63 4.27 9.25
CA GLY A 44 -1.66 5.28 9.46
C GLY A 44 -2.93 4.66 10.07
N TYR A 45 -3.35 3.50 9.57
CA TYR A 45 -4.52 2.78 10.06
C TYR A 45 -4.31 2.20 11.45
N GLY A 46 -3.24 1.45 11.68
CA GLY A 46 -2.93 0.85 12.99
C GLY A 46 -2.71 1.88 14.09
N LYS A 47 -2.20 3.08 13.75
CA LYS A 47 -2.07 4.20 14.70
C LYS A 47 -3.34 5.06 14.82
N GLY A 48 -4.44 4.70 14.16
CA GLY A 48 -5.74 5.39 14.26
C GLY A 48 -5.79 6.76 13.59
N ARG A 49 -4.85 7.05 12.68
CA ARG A 49 -4.71 8.35 11.98
C ARG A 49 -5.38 8.37 10.61
N LEU A 50 -5.67 7.20 10.04
CA LEU A 50 -6.26 7.07 8.72
C LEU A 50 -7.77 6.86 8.83
N THR A 51 -8.54 7.85 8.37
CA THR A 51 -10.01 7.86 8.50
C THR A 51 -10.73 7.43 7.23
N CYS A 52 -10.04 7.42 6.08
CA CYS A 52 -10.61 7.00 4.81
C CYS A 52 -9.56 6.39 3.89
N PHE A 53 -10.00 5.54 2.97
CA PHE A 53 -9.20 4.99 1.88
C PHE A 53 -9.82 5.33 0.54
N LEU A 54 -8.97 5.69 -0.42
CA LEU A 54 -9.37 5.89 -1.81
C LEU A 54 -9.01 4.65 -2.62
N GLY A 55 -9.96 4.13 -3.39
CA GLY A 55 -9.76 2.97 -4.24
C GLY A 55 -11.07 2.23 -4.44
N ASP A 56 -11.17 1.50 -5.55
CA ASP A 56 -12.31 0.64 -5.80
C ASP A 56 -12.16 -0.69 -5.06
N PRO A 57 -13.06 -1.06 -4.13
CA PRO A 57 -13.02 -2.33 -3.41
C PRO A 57 -12.98 -3.57 -4.32
N GLU A 58 -13.57 -3.46 -5.50
CA GLU A 58 -13.68 -4.56 -6.47
C GLU A 58 -12.49 -4.64 -7.43
N SER A 59 -11.58 -3.66 -7.39
CA SER A 59 -10.37 -3.72 -8.19
C SER A 59 -9.42 -4.81 -7.68
N ILE A 60 -8.88 -5.56 -8.62
CA ILE A 60 -7.79 -6.50 -8.39
C ILE A 60 -6.49 -5.69 -8.37
N ILE A 61 -5.70 -5.89 -7.34
CA ILE A 61 -4.39 -5.29 -7.19
C ILE A 61 -3.42 -6.13 -8.00
N ASP A 62 -2.83 -5.47 -8.99
CA ASP A 62 -1.74 -6.04 -9.75
C ASP A 62 -0.43 -5.89 -8.98
N LEU A 63 0.22 -7.01 -8.74
CA LEU A 63 1.54 -7.10 -8.12
C LEU A 63 2.21 -8.33 -8.72
N VAL A 64 3.54 -8.42 -8.78
CA VAL A 64 4.21 -9.53 -9.51
C VAL A 64 3.75 -10.93 -9.05
N GLY A 65 3.34 -11.09 -7.78
CA GLY A 65 2.76 -12.32 -7.22
C GLY A 65 1.23 -12.46 -7.28
N SER A 66 0.51 -11.45 -7.76
CA SER A 66 -0.94 -11.47 -8.05
C SER A 66 -1.09 -11.54 -9.56
N SER A 67 -1.88 -12.48 -10.04
CA SER A 67 -2.14 -12.63 -11.46
C SER A 67 -3.60 -13.01 -11.66
N LEU A 68 -4.01 -13.17 -12.92
CA LEU A 68 -5.30 -13.78 -13.24
C LEU A 68 -5.52 -15.11 -12.50
N THR A 69 -4.46 -15.89 -12.24
CA THR A 69 -4.58 -17.20 -11.58
C THR A 69 -4.58 -17.14 -10.06
N ASN A 70 -4.09 -16.05 -9.45
CA ASN A 70 -4.17 -15.82 -8.00
C ASN A 70 -4.41 -14.33 -7.67
N PRO A 71 -5.64 -13.83 -7.88
CA PRO A 71 -5.93 -12.40 -7.76
C PRO A 71 -6.00 -11.94 -6.29
N LEU A 72 -5.37 -10.80 -5.99
CA LEU A 72 -5.54 -10.09 -4.73
C LEU A 72 -6.55 -8.94 -4.90
N ARG A 73 -7.64 -8.94 -4.13
CA ARG A 73 -8.64 -7.84 -4.16
C ARG A 73 -8.31 -6.74 -3.17
N TYR A 74 -8.64 -5.49 -3.54
CA TYR A 74 -8.45 -4.34 -2.66
C TYR A 74 -9.26 -4.46 -1.35
N SER A 75 -10.49 -4.96 -1.42
CA SER A 75 -11.33 -5.22 -0.25
C SER A 75 -10.71 -6.19 0.75
N TRP A 76 -9.93 -7.18 0.29
CA TRP A 76 -9.27 -8.15 1.16
C TRP A 76 -8.16 -7.51 2.00
N ILE A 77 -7.38 -6.60 1.42
CA ILE A 77 -6.35 -5.87 2.18
C ILE A 77 -6.98 -5.08 3.33
N GLN A 78 -8.14 -4.44 3.08
CA GLN A 78 -8.85 -3.70 4.11
C GLN A 78 -9.35 -4.62 5.23
N ASP A 79 -9.93 -5.77 4.86
CA ASP A 79 -10.38 -6.79 5.80
C ASP A 79 -9.21 -7.33 6.64
N TYR A 80 -8.10 -7.71 6.01
CA TYR A 80 -6.90 -8.18 6.70
C TYR A 80 -6.36 -7.12 7.66
N GLY A 81 -6.24 -5.86 7.22
CA GLY A 81 -5.83 -4.75 8.07
C GLY A 81 -6.74 -4.61 9.29
N GLN A 82 -8.06 -4.59 9.08
CA GLN A 82 -9.03 -4.47 10.17
C GLN A 82 -8.90 -5.64 11.16
N ARG A 83 -8.92 -6.88 10.67
CA ARG A 83 -8.84 -8.06 11.53
C ARG A 83 -7.53 -8.13 12.30
N TYR A 84 -6.41 -7.78 11.66
CA TYR A 84 -5.10 -7.78 12.27
C TYR A 84 -5.02 -6.75 13.41
N PHE A 85 -5.30 -5.47 13.14
CA PHE A 85 -5.16 -4.42 14.17
C PHE A 85 -6.26 -4.45 15.24
N THR A 86 -7.38 -5.15 14.98
CA THR A 86 -8.37 -5.45 16.03
C THR A 86 -7.81 -6.48 17.01
N LYS A 87 -7.11 -7.52 16.52
CA LYS A 87 -6.47 -8.55 17.36
C LYS A 87 -5.17 -8.07 18.01
N HIS A 88 -4.44 -7.19 17.34
CA HIS A 88 -3.14 -6.66 17.74
C HIS A 88 -3.17 -5.13 17.77
N PRO A 89 -3.90 -4.53 18.72
CA PRO A 89 -4.01 -3.07 18.79
C PRO A 89 -2.65 -2.46 19.08
N TRP A 90 -2.31 -1.40 18.35
CA TRP A 90 -1.11 -0.64 18.63
C TRP A 90 -1.26 0.08 19.98
N VAL A 91 -0.27 -0.07 20.87
CA VAL A 91 -0.24 0.64 22.14
C VAL A 91 0.67 1.85 22.01
N GLY A 92 0.09 3.04 22.20
CA GLY A 92 0.84 4.29 22.15
C GLY A 92 1.82 4.44 23.32
N LYS A 93 2.64 5.49 23.28
CA LYS A 93 3.54 5.86 24.39
C LYS A 93 2.79 6.19 25.69
N ASP A 94 1.52 6.53 25.58
CA ASP A 94 0.60 6.80 26.69
C ASP A 94 -0.02 5.52 27.29
N GLY A 95 0.36 4.34 26.79
CA GLY A 95 -0.18 3.05 27.24
C GLY A 95 -1.60 2.75 26.76
N LYS A 96 -2.20 3.63 25.94
CA LYS A 96 -3.56 3.42 25.43
C LYS A 96 -3.52 2.62 24.13
N ALA A 97 -4.32 1.55 24.10
CA ALA A 97 -4.54 0.76 22.91
C ALA A 97 -5.39 1.54 21.90
N VAL A 98 -4.92 1.61 20.66
CA VAL A 98 -5.68 2.18 19.55
C VAL A 98 -6.77 1.20 19.13
N ILE A 99 -8.03 1.62 19.24
CA ILE A 99 -9.17 0.85 18.75
C ILE A 99 -9.41 1.25 17.29
N VAL A 100 -9.13 0.31 16.38
CA VAL A 100 -9.39 0.50 14.95
C VAL A 100 -10.85 0.19 14.60
N GLY A 101 -11.42 0.95 13.68
CA GLY A 101 -12.76 0.72 13.14
C GLY A 101 -12.74 0.48 11.63
N LYS A 102 -13.92 0.28 11.03
CA LYS A 102 -14.05 0.33 9.57
C LYS A 102 -13.79 1.75 9.08
N VAL A 103 -12.92 1.86 8.08
CA VAL A 103 -12.56 3.10 7.42
C VAL A 103 -13.56 3.45 6.32
N THR A 104 -13.79 4.74 6.09
CA THR A 104 -14.63 5.17 4.98
C THR A 104 -13.94 4.88 3.66
N VAL A 105 -14.55 4.06 2.80
CA VAL A 105 -14.03 3.79 1.46
C VAL A 105 -14.61 4.76 0.45
N LEU A 106 -13.72 5.46 -0.24
CA LEU A 106 -14.03 6.41 -1.29
C LEU A 106 -13.80 5.67 -2.61
N SER A 107 -14.85 5.06 -3.16
CA SER A 107 -14.77 4.19 -4.34
C SER A 107 -14.68 4.91 -5.69
N SER A 108 -14.58 6.24 -5.72
CA SER A 108 -14.40 7.01 -6.95
C SER A 108 -13.80 8.38 -6.67
N MET A 109 -13.27 9.03 -7.71
CA MET A 109 -12.82 10.42 -7.61
C MET A 109 -13.95 11.39 -7.26
N ALA A 110 -15.19 11.08 -7.65
CA ALA A 110 -16.34 11.88 -7.28
C ALA A 110 -16.64 11.80 -5.77
N SER A 111 -16.61 10.59 -5.19
CA SER A 111 -16.79 10.43 -3.73
C SER A 111 -15.63 11.05 -2.96
N PHE A 112 -14.40 10.91 -3.44
CA PHE A 112 -13.22 11.58 -2.87
C PHE A 112 -13.36 13.09 -2.86
N ARG A 113 -13.68 13.72 -4.00
CA ARG A 113 -13.83 15.18 -4.09
C ARG A 113 -14.93 15.68 -3.15
N ARG A 114 -16.09 15.01 -3.11
CA ARG A 114 -17.17 15.37 -2.18
C ARG A 114 -16.72 15.28 -0.72
N TYR A 115 -16.05 14.19 -0.35
CA TYR A 115 -15.53 14.01 1.00
C TYR A 115 -14.51 15.10 1.37
N MET A 116 -13.57 15.40 0.47
CA MET A 116 -12.56 16.45 0.69
C MET A 116 -13.17 17.84 0.84
N VAL A 117 -14.18 18.16 0.03
CA VAL A 117 -14.90 19.43 0.12
C VAL A 117 -15.56 19.59 1.49
N ILE A 118 -16.37 18.61 1.89
CA ILE A 118 -17.18 18.69 3.10
C ILE A 118 -16.29 18.65 4.34
N ARG A 119 -15.32 17.73 4.39
CA ARG A 119 -14.55 17.46 5.61
C ARG A 119 -13.35 18.39 5.81
N TYR A 120 -12.76 18.91 4.73
CA TYR A 120 -11.50 19.65 4.82
C TYR A 120 -11.53 21.02 4.16
N LEU A 121 -12.03 21.17 2.92
CA LEU A 121 -11.96 22.45 2.21
C LEU A 121 -12.96 23.49 2.75
N LEU A 122 -14.18 23.10 3.09
CA LEU A 122 -15.15 24.01 3.71
C LEU A 122 -14.67 24.52 5.07
N PRO A 123 -14.21 23.66 6.01
CA PRO A 123 -13.59 24.12 7.26
C PRO A 123 -12.35 24.99 7.03
N LEU A 124 -11.50 24.66 6.05
CA LEU A 124 -10.33 25.48 5.72
C LEU A 124 -10.73 26.88 5.24
N LYS A 125 -11.81 26.99 4.45
CA LYS A 125 -12.35 28.28 4.00
C LYS A 125 -12.93 29.08 5.18
N GLY A 126 -13.61 28.42 6.12
CA GLY A 126 -14.04 29.04 7.38
C GLY A 126 -12.86 29.57 8.19
N LEU A 127 -11.79 28.76 8.32
CA LEU A 127 -10.55 29.16 8.98
C LEU A 127 -9.88 30.33 8.26
N GLN A 128 -9.93 30.40 6.93
CA GLN A 128 -9.41 31.52 6.15
C GLN A 128 -10.13 32.83 6.51
N VAL A 129 -11.46 32.80 6.60
CA VAL A 129 -12.26 33.98 6.99
C VAL A 129 -11.93 34.40 8.41
N ALA A 130 -11.92 33.45 9.36
CA ALA A 130 -11.53 33.74 10.73
C ALA A 130 -10.12 34.35 10.81
N ASN A 131 -9.16 33.78 10.08
CA ASN A 131 -7.81 34.29 10.02
C ASN A 131 -7.74 35.73 9.49
N THR A 132 -8.55 36.09 8.51
CA THR A 132 -8.65 37.48 8.02
C THR A 132 -9.27 38.42 9.09
N VAL A 133 -10.35 38.00 9.74
CA VAL A 133 -11.04 38.80 10.76
C VAL A 133 -10.15 39.04 11.99
N PHE A 134 -9.37 38.04 12.38
CA PHE A 134 -8.44 38.11 13.51
C PHE A 134 -7.02 38.56 13.08
N CYS A 135 -6.91 39.42 12.07
CA CYS A 135 -5.65 40.05 11.64
C CYS A 135 -4.47 39.06 11.50
N GLN A 136 -4.71 37.93 10.83
CA GLN A 136 -3.74 36.87 10.55
C GLN A 136 -3.27 36.05 11.77
N PHE A 137 -3.98 36.11 12.91
CA PHE A 137 -3.64 35.34 14.11
C PHE A 137 -3.51 33.83 13.86
N PHE A 138 -4.33 33.25 12.98
CA PHE A 138 -4.34 31.82 12.66
C PHE A 138 -3.51 31.45 11.42
N GLN A 139 -2.64 32.34 10.94
CA GLN A 139 -1.96 32.18 9.65
C GLN A 139 -1.12 30.90 9.59
N GLY A 140 -0.44 30.56 10.69
CA GLY A 140 0.34 29.32 10.81
C GLY A 140 -0.54 28.08 10.64
N THR A 141 -1.62 28.00 11.43
CA THR A 141 -2.59 26.90 11.39
C THR A 141 -3.24 26.76 10.01
N TYR A 142 -3.68 27.86 9.41
CA TYR A 142 -4.25 27.87 8.07
C TYR A 142 -3.25 27.34 7.03
N SER A 143 -2.02 27.84 7.06
CA SER A 143 -0.96 27.44 6.12
C SER A 143 -0.62 25.95 6.27
N GLU A 144 -0.56 25.45 7.50
CA GLU A 144 -0.28 24.05 7.77
C GLU A 144 -1.39 23.13 7.22
N PHE A 145 -2.66 23.43 7.53
CA PHE A 145 -3.78 22.63 7.01
C PHE A 145 -3.86 22.69 5.49
N ARG A 146 -3.69 23.87 4.88
CA ARG A 146 -3.67 24.03 3.42
C ARG A 146 -2.56 23.19 2.79
N ARG A 147 -1.36 23.18 3.37
CA ARG A 147 -0.23 22.36 2.90
C ARG A 147 -0.55 20.86 2.98
N LYS A 148 -1.12 20.39 4.09
CA LYS A 148 -1.51 18.99 4.27
C LYS A 148 -2.58 18.57 3.26
N ILE A 149 -3.60 19.41 3.04
CA ILE A 149 -4.66 19.14 2.06
C ILE A 149 -4.08 19.06 0.64
N ASN A 150 -3.22 20.01 0.26
CA ASN A 150 -2.57 20.01 -1.05
C ASN A 150 -1.70 18.76 -1.27
N PHE A 151 -1.01 18.31 -0.22
CA PHE A 151 -0.22 17.09 -0.28
C PHE A 151 -1.10 15.85 -0.54
N VAL A 152 -2.25 15.75 0.12
CA VAL A 152 -3.22 14.66 -0.12
C VAL A 152 -3.73 14.68 -1.57
N PHE A 153 -4.10 15.86 -2.10
CA PHE A 153 -4.53 15.97 -3.50
C PHE A 153 -3.45 15.49 -4.49
N ARG A 154 -2.19 15.92 -4.29
CA ARG A 154 -1.06 15.50 -5.13
C ARG A 154 -0.82 13.98 -5.06
N LEU A 155 -0.88 13.40 -3.87
CA LEU A 155 -0.76 11.95 -3.70
C LEU A 155 -1.88 11.21 -4.43
N VAL A 156 -3.12 11.68 -4.28
CA VAL A 156 -4.27 11.06 -4.96
C VAL A 156 -4.13 11.17 -6.47
N GLU A 157 -3.75 12.33 -7.01
CA GLU A 157 -3.53 12.48 -8.46
C GLU A 157 -2.45 11.53 -8.98
N LEU A 158 -1.35 11.37 -8.22
CA LEU A 158 -0.27 10.45 -8.56
C LEU A 158 -0.72 8.98 -8.56
N TYR A 159 -1.51 8.57 -7.57
CA TYR A 159 -1.90 7.18 -7.38
C TYR A 159 -3.25 6.79 -8.01
N GLN A 160 -4.06 7.77 -8.43
CA GLN A 160 -5.35 7.56 -9.08
C GLN A 160 -5.32 6.50 -10.20
N PRO A 161 -4.38 6.52 -11.17
CA PRO A 161 -4.38 5.52 -12.24
C PRO A 161 -4.17 4.10 -11.74
N TYR A 162 -3.51 3.91 -10.59
CA TYR A 162 -3.28 2.61 -9.98
C TYR A 162 -4.47 2.17 -9.10
N LEU A 163 -5.04 3.10 -8.32
CA LEU A 163 -6.18 2.84 -7.41
C LEU A 163 -7.47 2.47 -8.15
N PHE A 164 -7.60 2.91 -9.41
CA PHE A 164 -8.75 2.66 -10.27
C PHE A 164 -8.39 1.88 -11.53
N PHE A 165 -7.21 1.25 -11.56
CA PHE A 165 -6.85 0.35 -12.65
C PHE A 165 -7.82 -0.84 -12.67
N LYS A 166 -8.27 -1.21 -13.87
CA LYS A 166 -9.21 -2.31 -14.10
C LYS A 166 -8.59 -3.48 -14.87
N GLY A 167 -7.38 -3.31 -15.38
CA GLY A 167 -6.66 -4.40 -16.02
C GLY A 167 -6.23 -5.44 -14.99
N VAL A 168 -6.17 -6.67 -15.44
CA VAL A 168 -5.55 -7.79 -14.72
C VAL A 168 -4.53 -8.37 -15.67
N TYR A 169 -3.29 -8.52 -15.22
CA TYR A 169 -2.25 -9.14 -16.03
C TYR A 169 -2.36 -10.66 -15.91
N ASP A 170 -2.25 -11.34 -17.06
CA ASP A 170 -2.06 -12.78 -17.06
C ASP A 170 -0.61 -13.14 -16.75
N ASP A 171 -0.41 -14.37 -16.30
CA ASP A 171 0.87 -14.97 -15.99
C ASP A 171 1.24 -16.08 -17.00
N ILE A 172 0.68 -16.05 -18.21
CA ILE A 172 0.87 -17.11 -19.22
C ILE A 172 2.34 -17.25 -19.59
N ASN A 173 3.05 -16.14 -19.78
CA ASN A 173 4.47 -16.17 -20.12
C ASN A 173 5.35 -16.63 -18.94
N THR A 174 4.98 -16.25 -17.71
CA THR A 174 5.63 -16.72 -16.49
C THR A 174 5.45 -18.23 -16.34
N GLU A 175 4.25 -18.74 -16.59
CA GLU A 175 3.94 -20.17 -16.53
C GLU A 175 4.70 -20.96 -17.60
N LYS A 176 4.74 -20.46 -18.85
CA LYS A 176 5.55 -21.07 -19.92
C LYS A 176 7.04 -21.14 -19.53
N LEU A 177 7.58 -20.06 -18.96
CA LEU A 177 8.96 -20.02 -18.51
C LEU A 177 9.20 -21.02 -17.37
N ARG A 178 8.27 -21.11 -16.42
CA ARG A 178 8.33 -22.05 -15.29
C ARG A 178 8.32 -23.51 -15.75
N MET A 179 7.47 -23.84 -16.73
CA MET A 179 7.41 -25.18 -17.33
C MET A 179 8.71 -25.53 -18.06
N ALA A 180 9.23 -24.61 -18.88
CA ALA A 180 10.51 -24.81 -19.57
C ALA A 180 11.70 -24.97 -18.60
N ALA A 181 11.72 -24.18 -17.51
CA ALA A 181 12.76 -24.30 -16.48
C ALA A 181 12.73 -25.68 -15.78
N LYS A 182 11.52 -26.20 -15.52
CA LYS A 182 11.32 -27.54 -14.93
C LYS A 182 11.79 -28.66 -15.85
N GLU A 183 11.53 -28.55 -17.16
CA GLU A 183 12.00 -29.52 -18.16
C GLU A 183 13.53 -29.46 -18.34
N GLY A 184 14.13 -28.29 -18.16
CA GLY A 184 15.56 -28.04 -18.35
C GLY A 184 16.47 -28.40 -17.16
N ASN A 185 15.95 -29.00 -16.08
CA ASN A 185 16.69 -29.26 -14.83
C ASN A 185 17.40 -28.01 -14.26
N VAL A 186 16.91 -26.81 -14.54
CA VAL A 186 17.33 -25.60 -13.82
C VAL A 186 16.94 -25.81 -12.36
N GLU A 187 17.73 -25.30 -11.40
CA GLU A 187 17.41 -25.35 -9.96
C GLU A 187 16.09 -24.61 -9.68
N THR A 188 14.97 -25.28 -9.96
CA THR A 188 13.62 -24.75 -9.77
C THR A 188 13.33 -24.50 -8.31
N ASP A 189 14.12 -25.09 -7.41
CA ASP A 189 13.98 -25.00 -5.97
C ASP A 189 14.52 -23.64 -5.45
N VAL A 190 15.48 -23.05 -6.17
CA VAL A 190 16.13 -21.77 -5.83
C VAL A 190 15.40 -20.60 -6.50
N PHE A 191 14.92 -20.79 -7.73
CA PHE A 191 14.26 -19.74 -8.53
C PHE A 191 12.74 -19.95 -8.67
N TYR A 192 12.13 -20.70 -7.74
CA TYR A 192 10.70 -21.00 -7.79
C TYR A 192 9.84 -19.74 -7.71
N PHE A 193 9.06 -19.48 -8.76
CA PHE A 193 8.08 -18.40 -8.77
C PHE A 193 6.75 -18.92 -9.33
N ASP A 194 5.85 -19.30 -8.43
CA ASP A 194 4.46 -19.68 -8.75
C ASP A 194 3.49 -18.83 -7.90
N PRO A 195 2.76 -17.89 -8.52
CA PRO A 195 1.87 -16.99 -7.79
C PRO A 195 0.76 -17.77 -7.05
N LYS A 196 0.37 -18.96 -7.52
CA LYS A 196 -0.69 -19.78 -6.90
C LYS A 196 -0.32 -20.29 -5.50
N THR A 197 0.97 -20.28 -5.16
CA THR A 197 1.45 -20.72 -3.84
C THR A 197 1.31 -19.66 -2.76
N ILE A 198 0.95 -18.42 -3.11
CA ILE A 198 0.77 -17.34 -2.15
C ILE A 198 -0.63 -17.43 -1.56
N ASN A 199 -0.71 -17.75 -0.26
CA ASN A 199 -1.93 -17.56 0.51
C ASN A 199 -1.99 -16.09 0.97
N TRP A 200 -2.85 -15.29 0.35
CA TRP A 200 -2.96 -13.85 0.64
C TRP A 200 -3.31 -13.54 2.08
N GLU A 201 -4.21 -14.32 2.69
CA GLU A 201 -4.59 -14.11 4.07
C GLU A 201 -3.42 -14.36 5.02
N ASP A 202 -2.74 -15.50 4.86
CA ASP A 202 -1.56 -15.82 5.66
C ASP A 202 -0.43 -14.80 5.45
N TYR A 203 -0.19 -14.42 4.20
CA TYR A 203 0.79 -13.40 3.86
C TYR A 203 0.46 -12.07 4.56
N PHE A 204 -0.76 -11.54 4.46
CA PHE A 204 -1.05 -10.26 5.10
C PHE A 204 -1.09 -10.34 6.62
N MET A 205 -1.76 -11.36 7.17
CA MET A 205 -2.02 -11.46 8.61
C MET A 205 -0.76 -11.84 9.40
N ASN A 206 0.00 -12.82 8.91
CA ASN A 206 1.10 -13.42 9.68
C ASN A 206 2.48 -12.93 9.23
N THR A 207 2.61 -12.47 7.97
CA THR A 207 3.89 -12.07 7.39
C THR A 207 4.01 -10.55 7.25
N HIS A 208 3.21 -9.92 6.40
CA HIS A 208 3.35 -8.51 6.03
C HIS A 208 3.01 -7.57 7.19
N LEU A 209 1.79 -7.63 7.74
CA LEU A 209 1.38 -6.70 8.80
C LEU A 209 2.18 -6.90 10.09
N SER A 210 2.50 -8.15 10.42
CA SER A 210 3.44 -8.49 11.51
C SER A 210 4.82 -7.87 11.27
N GLY A 211 5.35 -8.02 10.06
CA GLY A 211 6.60 -7.42 9.63
C GLY A 211 6.60 -5.89 9.72
N VAL A 212 5.54 -5.24 9.23
CA VAL A 212 5.38 -3.78 9.32
C VAL A 212 5.37 -3.34 10.78
N VAL A 213 4.61 -4.00 11.66
CA VAL A 213 4.63 -3.67 13.10
C VAL A 213 6.03 -3.85 13.69
N LYS A 214 6.72 -4.95 13.35
CA LYS A 214 8.06 -5.24 13.90
C LYS A 214 9.13 -4.25 13.45
N TYR A 215 9.17 -3.90 12.17
CA TYR A 215 10.28 -3.15 11.57
C TYR A 215 10.00 -1.65 11.41
N VAL A 216 8.71 -1.27 11.33
CA VAL A 216 8.28 0.07 10.96
C VAL A 216 7.59 0.81 12.10
N PHE A 217 6.77 0.13 12.91
CA PHE A 217 6.13 0.77 14.05
C PHE A 217 7.15 1.04 15.16
N ARG A 218 7.62 2.29 15.20
CA ARG A 218 8.38 2.90 16.30
C ARG A 218 7.54 3.93 17.04
#